data_AF-A0A5X4GDE8-F1
#
_entry.id   AF-A0A5X4GDE8-F1
#
_cell.length_a   1.000
_cell.length_b   1.000
_cell.length_c   1.000
_cell.angle_alpha   90.00
_cell.angle_beta   90.00
_cell.angle_gamma   90.00
#
_symmetry.space_group_name_H-M   'P 1'
#
loop_
_entity.id
_entity.type
_entity.pdbx_description
1 polymer ?
#
loop_
_entity_poly.entity_id
_entity_poly.type
_entity_poly.pdbx_seq_one_letter_code
_entity_poly.pdbx_strand_id
1 'polypeptide(L)'
;MTWPIVTVNQVNQLLGETKEVERTLLFIGTGTKNVGKTLAVNAQSDFNALLGEGNSPLKSDVLAALANAGQNWWGFIHVLAADSESGAWVDAVKAAQVSCSVEGVVLSDDVAAKEQINQAATLRSELIAKYGRWVWFILAVQGMQEDESQADYLKRLSTLQQGIAEKAVQLVPRLWGNEPGVLAGRLCNRAVTIADSPARVKTGPLLNLGSDELPKDGAGATL
;
A
#
# COMPACT_ATOMS: atom_id res chain seq x y z
N MET A 1 -26.82 23.02 19.39
CA MET A 1 -25.53 23.73 19.35
C MET A 1 -24.45 22.72 19.71
N THR A 2 -23.91 22.03 18.72
CA THR A 2 -22.81 21.07 18.89
C THR A 2 -21.52 21.87 18.90
N TRP A 3 -20.87 21.92 20.06
CA TRP A 3 -19.57 22.56 20.19
C TRP A 3 -18.51 21.72 19.47
N PRO A 4 -17.70 22.28 18.57
CA PRO A 4 -16.59 21.56 17.98
C PRO A 4 -15.61 21.17 19.09
N ILE A 5 -15.27 19.89 19.16
CA ILE A 5 -14.22 19.40 20.05
C ILE A 5 -12.89 19.74 19.37
N VAL A 6 -12.16 20.71 19.91
CA VAL A 6 -10.83 21.07 19.43
C VAL A 6 -9.80 20.33 20.29
N THR A 7 -9.10 19.38 19.69
CA THR A 7 -7.93 18.75 20.31
C THR A 7 -6.72 19.66 20.11
N VAL A 8 -6.40 20.48 21.10
CA VAL A 8 -5.16 21.28 21.12
C VAL A 8 -4.08 20.45 21.82
N ASN A 9 -3.05 20.06 21.08
CA ASN A 9 -1.90 19.36 21.63
C ASN A 9 -0.65 20.26 21.53
N GLN A 10 -0.29 20.93 22.63
CA GLN A 10 0.94 21.75 22.72
C GLN A 10 2.13 20.87 23.10
N VAL A 11 2.62 20.09 22.14
CA VAL A 11 3.85 19.31 22.30
C VAL A 11 4.75 19.60 21.10
N ASN A 12 6.06 19.73 21.32
CA ASN A 12 7.03 19.63 20.23
C ASN A 12 6.76 18.27 19.55
N GLN A 13 6.27 18.27 18.31
CA GLN A 13 5.66 17.07 17.74
C GLN A 13 6.64 15.91 17.65
N LEU A 14 7.97 16.16 17.72
CA LEU A 14 9.06 15.16 17.79
C LEU A 14 8.62 13.86 17.11
N LEU A 15 8.13 13.97 15.87
CA LEU A 15 7.69 12.83 15.06
C LEU A 15 8.95 12.12 14.58
N GLY A 16 9.81 11.76 15.53
CA GLY A 16 10.83 10.74 15.37
C GLY A 16 10.17 9.39 15.24
N GLU A 17 10.97 8.39 14.87
CA GLU A 17 10.52 7.03 14.63
C GLU A 17 9.54 6.56 15.69
N THR A 18 8.38 6.09 15.23
CA THR A 18 7.40 5.44 16.09
C THR A 18 8.06 4.21 16.73
N LYS A 19 7.99 4.11 18.06
CA LYS A 19 8.52 2.95 18.80
C LYS A 19 7.68 1.68 18.61
N GLU A 20 6.55 1.80 17.93
CA GLU A 20 5.62 0.71 17.62
C GLU A 20 5.84 0.26 16.17
N VAL A 21 5.91 -1.06 15.98
CA VAL A 21 5.94 -1.68 14.64
C VAL A 21 4.55 -1.65 14.01
N GLU A 22 3.50 -1.65 14.84
CA GLU A 22 2.11 -1.59 14.41
C GLU A 22 1.84 -0.34 13.57
N ARG A 23 0.97 -0.48 12.57
CA ARG A 23 0.50 0.61 11.70
C ARG A 23 1.62 1.32 10.95
N THR A 24 2.78 0.68 10.82
CA THR A 24 3.91 1.15 10.02
C THR A 24 4.09 0.23 8.83
N LEU A 25 4.08 0.78 7.62
CA LEU A 25 4.15 0.02 6.36
C LEU A 25 5.38 0.40 5.55
N LEU A 26 5.88 -0.56 4.78
CA LEU A 26 6.89 -0.35 3.74
C LEU A 26 6.24 -0.38 2.36
N PHE A 27 6.23 0.75 1.67
CA PHE A 27 5.78 0.86 0.28
C PHE A 27 6.96 0.61 -0.65
N ILE A 28 6.77 -0.24 -1.65
CA ILE A 28 7.80 -0.58 -2.63
C ILE A 28 7.21 -0.41 -4.01
N GLY A 29 7.93 0.28 -4.88
CA GLY A 29 7.56 0.37 -6.28
C GLY A 29 8.60 1.10 -7.11
N THR A 30 8.39 1.13 -8.41
CA THR A 30 9.28 1.84 -9.34
C THR A 30 9.18 3.37 -9.17
N GLY A 31 10.30 4.04 -9.37
CA GLY A 31 10.38 5.51 -9.35
C GLY A 31 11.67 6.03 -9.99
N THR A 32 11.75 7.35 -10.14
CA THR A 32 12.86 8.01 -10.85
C THR A 32 13.87 8.68 -9.92
N LYS A 33 13.48 8.97 -8.67
CA LYS A 33 14.34 9.56 -7.64
C LYS A 33 14.58 8.59 -6.50
N ASN A 34 15.75 8.70 -5.85
CA ASN A 34 16.15 7.87 -4.71
C ASN A 34 16.09 6.35 -4.96
N VAL A 35 16.29 5.94 -6.21
CA VAL A 35 16.36 4.53 -6.63
C VAL A 35 17.36 3.75 -5.76
N GLY A 36 16.94 2.57 -5.31
CA GLY A 36 17.70 1.66 -4.44
C GLY A 36 17.75 2.07 -2.96
N LYS A 37 17.07 3.15 -2.55
CA LYS A 37 17.08 3.63 -1.17
C LYS A 37 15.77 3.34 -0.46
N THR A 38 15.88 2.95 0.81
CA THR A 38 14.77 2.96 1.77
C THR A 38 14.75 4.31 2.50
N LEU A 39 13.61 4.99 2.46
CA LEU A 39 13.40 6.31 3.04
C LEU A 39 12.31 6.22 4.09
N ALA A 40 12.52 6.88 5.22
CA ALA A 40 11.51 7.03 6.24
C ALA A 40 10.68 8.29 5.95
N VAL A 41 9.36 8.18 5.99
CA VAL A 41 8.42 9.23 5.55
C VAL A 41 7.27 9.42 6.52
N ASN A 42 6.71 10.62 6.49
CA ASN A 42 5.58 11.03 7.33
C ASN A 42 4.71 12.06 6.61
N ALA A 43 3.70 12.57 7.32
CA ALA A 43 2.77 13.57 6.79
C ALA A 43 3.42 14.91 6.35
N GLN A 44 4.67 15.18 6.73
CA GLN A 44 5.41 16.41 6.40
C GLN A 44 6.43 16.20 5.28
N SER A 45 6.54 14.98 4.75
CA SER A 45 7.53 14.64 3.72
C SER A 45 7.17 15.25 2.37
N ASP A 46 8.15 15.83 1.68
CA ASP A 46 7.98 16.33 0.31
C ASP A 46 8.12 15.17 -0.71
N PHE A 47 7.00 14.55 -1.07
CA PHE A 47 6.99 13.44 -2.01
C PHE A 47 7.40 13.83 -3.44
N ASN A 48 7.28 15.10 -3.83
CA ASN A 48 7.80 15.55 -5.13
C ASN A 48 9.33 15.58 -5.14
N ALA A 49 9.93 16.03 -4.04
CA ALA A 49 11.37 15.99 -3.87
C ALA A 49 11.89 14.55 -3.76
N LEU A 50 11.19 13.69 -3.01
CA LEU A 50 11.63 12.32 -2.71
C LEU A 50 11.40 11.32 -3.85
N LEU A 51 10.26 11.40 -4.55
CA LEU A 51 9.86 10.41 -5.58
C LEU A 51 9.81 10.99 -7.00
N GLY A 52 9.89 12.31 -7.14
CA GLY A 52 9.78 13.02 -8.41
C GLY A 52 8.44 13.73 -8.57
N GLU A 53 8.38 14.71 -9.47
CA GLU A 53 7.17 15.49 -9.73
C GLU A 53 6.11 14.69 -10.49
N GLY A 54 6.55 13.80 -11.39
CA GLY A 54 5.66 12.91 -12.11
C GLY A 54 4.86 11.97 -11.20
N ASN A 55 3.72 11.50 -11.71
CA ASN A 55 2.93 10.49 -11.03
C ASN A 55 3.56 9.11 -11.25
N SER A 56 3.60 8.31 -10.19
CA SER A 56 3.94 6.89 -10.24
C SER A 56 2.98 6.12 -9.32
N PRO A 57 2.73 4.83 -9.57
CA PRO A 57 1.89 4.02 -8.68
C PRO A 57 2.34 4.09 -7.21
N LEU A 58 3.66 4.04 -6.97
CA LEU A 58 4.24 4.20 -5.64
C LEU A 58 3.87 5.54 -4.98
N LYS A 59 4.03 6.65 -5.70
CA LYS A 59 3.73 7.98 -5.16
C LYS A 59 2.22 8.13 -4.90
N SER A 60 1.38 7.67 -5.83
CA SER A 60 -0.07 7.76 -5.70
C SER A 60 -0.58 6.94 -4.51
N ASP A 61 -0.07 5.72 -4.31
CA ASP A 61 -0.44 4.89 -3.17
C ASP A 61 -0.02 5.50 -1.84
N VAL A 62 1.19 6.05 -1.76
CA VAL A 62 1.67 6.70 -0.52
C VAL A 62 0.82 7.91 -0.18
N LEU A 63 0.48 8.75 -1.17
CA LEU A 63 -0.39 9.90 -0.97
C LEU A 63 -1.82 9.50 -0.58
N ALA A 64 -2.36 8.44 -1.18
CA ALA A 64 -3.66 7.88 -0.80
C ALA A 64 -3.62 7.28 0.61
N ALA A 65 -2.55 6.60 1.00
CA ALA A 65 -2.37 6.07 2.34
C ALA A 65 -2.33 7.20 3.38
N LEU A 66 -1.57 8.26 3.11
CA LEU A 66 -1.50 9.44 3.97
C LEU A 66 -2.89 10.06 4.20
N ALA A 67 -3.69 10.20 3.14
CA ALA A 67 -5.03 10.78 3.23
C ALA A 67 -6.00 9.96 4.11
N ASN A 68 -5.80 8.63 4.19
CA ASN A 68 -6.73 7.73 4.88
C ASN A 68 -6.23 7.24 6.26
N ALA A 69 -4.97 7.49 6.61
CA ALA A 69 -4.37 7.03 7.85
C ALA A 69 -4.67 7.86 9.09
N GLY A 70 -5.18 9.08 8.93
CA GLY A 70 -5.43 9.99 10.04
C GLY A 70 -4.15 10.58 10.62
N GLN A 71 -4.21 11.00 11.89
CA GLN A 71 -3.11 11.73 12.54
C GLN A 71 -1.93 10.82 12.88
N ASN A 72 -0.71 11.39 12.88
CA ASN A 72 0.55 10.73 13.24
C ASN A 72 0.89 9.53 12.33
N TRP A 73 0.55 9.61 11.05
CA TRP A 73 0.98 8.61 10.06
C TRP A 73 2.49 8.67 9.82
N TRP A 74 3.08 7.48 9.72
CA TRP A 74 4.50 7.23 9.47
C TRP A 74 4.65 5.96 8.63
N GLY A 75 5.68 5.88 7.79
CA GLY A 75 5.96 4.71 6.96
C GLY A 75 7.35 4.75 6.35
N PHE A 76 7.64 3.72 5.56
CA PHE A 76 8.86 3.61 4.78
C PHE A 76 8.54 3.48 3.30
N ILE A 77 9.43 3.96 2.44
CA ILE A 77 9.36 3.79 1.00
C ILE A 77 10.67 3.21 0.51
N HIS A 78 10.61 2.21 -0.37
CA HIS A 78 11.77 1.77 -1.14
C HIS A 78 11.49 1.97 -2.63
N VAL A 79 12.39 2.68 -3.31
CA VAL A 79 12.24 2.97 -4.74
C VAL A 79 13.04 1.97 -5.57
N LEU A 80 12.36 1.21 -6.41
CA LEU A 80 12.96 0.30 -7.38
C LEU A 80 13.33 1.04 -8.68
N ALA A 81 14.32 0.51 -9.40
CA ALA A 81 14.65 0.99 -10.74
C ALA A 81 13.57 0.53 -11.74
N ALA A 82 13.30 1.31 -12.78
CA ALA A 82 12.23 1.01 -13.75
C ALA A 82 12.45 -0.31 -14.52
N ASP A 83 13.70 -0.73 -14.68
CA ASP A 83 14.14 -1.96 -15.32
C ASP A 83 14.38 -3.11 -14.34
N SER A 84 13.92 -2.97 -13.09
CA SER A 84 14.11 -4.01 -12.07
C SER A 84 13.39 -5.30 -12.48
N GLU A 85 14.05 -6.44 -12.24
CA GLU A 85 13.43 -7.74 -12.42
C GLU A 85 12.23 -7.93 -11.48
N SER A 86 11.27 -8.77 -11.87
CA SER A 86 10.04 -9.00 -11.11
C SER A 86 10.27 -9.47 -9.66
N GLY A 87 11.44 -10.02 -9.33
CA GLY A 87 11.80 -10.45 -7.97
C GLY A 87 12.51 -9.38 -7.12
N ALA A 88 12.92 -8.24 -7.69
CA ALA A 88 13.77 -7.25 -7.02
C ALA A 88 13.14 -6.68 -5.74
N TRP A 89 11.81 -6.60 -5.69
CA TRP A 89 11.09 -6.14 -4.50
C TRP A 89 11.32 -7.07 -3.29
N VAL A 90 11.52 -8.37 -3.49
CA VAL A 90 11.81 -9.35 -2.44
C VAL A 90 13.15 -9.02 -1.78
N ASP A 91 14.17 -8.75 -2.59
CA ASP A 91 15.50 -8.38 -2.11
C ASP A 91 15.48 -7.02 -1.42
N ALA A 92 14.70 -6.06 -1.94
CA ALA A 92 14.47 -4.78 -1.28
C ALA A 92 13.84 -4.95 0.11
N VAL A 93 12.81 -5.80 0.28
CA VAL A 93 12.22 -6.09 1.61
C VAL A 93 13.27 -6.70 2.54
N LYS A 94 14.07 -7.66 2.04
CA LYS A 94 15.12 -8.33 2.84
C LYS A 94 16.19 -7.33 3.29
N ALA A 95 16.65 -6.48 2.39
CA ALA A 95 17.63 -5.43 2.68
C ALA A 95 17.08 -4.42 3.70
N ALA A 96 15.81 -4.04 3.55
CA ALA A 96 15.14 -3.09 4.44
C ALA A 96 15.02 -3.59 5.89
N GLN A 97 15.13 -4.91 6.16
CA GLN A 97 15.04 -5.44 7.53
C GLN A 97 16.11 -4.88 8.48
N VAL A 98 17.25 -4.44 7.94
CA VAL A 98 18.34 -3.82 8.73
C VAL A 98 17.98 -2.41 9.19
N SER A 99 17.15 -1.69 8.43
CA SER A 99 16.82 -0.28 8.67
C SER A 99 15.40 -0.04 9.14
N CYS A 100 14.46 -0.96 8.90
CA CYS A 100 13.07 -0.80 9.32
C CYS A 100 12.46 -2.11 9.83
N SER A 101 11.50 -1.98 10.74
CA SER A 101 10.59 -3.04 11.17
C SER A 101 9.16 -2.54 10.93
N VAL A 102 8.40 -3.29 10.14
CA VAL A 102 7.07 -2.89 9.65
C VAL A 102 6.06 -4.00 9.88
N GLU A 103 4.80 -3.63 10.03
CA GLU A 103 3.69 -4.58 10.15
C GLU A 103 3.29 -5.15 8.78
N GLY A 104 3.41 -4.33 7.73
CA GLY A 104 3.02 -4.71 6.38
C GLY A 104 3.89 -4.12 5.28
N VAL A 105 3.85 -4.77 4.13
CA VAL A 105 4.53 -4.33 2.90
C VAL A 105 3.48 -4.13 1.82
N VAL A 106 3.59 -3.02 1.09
CA VAL A 106 2.74 -2.70 -0.06
C VAL A 106 3.62 -2.72 -1.31
N LEU A 107 3.36 -3.64 -2.23
CA LEU A 107 3.94 -3.62 -3.57
C LEU A 107 3.02 -2.80 -4.49
N SER A 108 3.46 -1.59 -4.83
CA SER A 108 2.72 -0.62 -5.62
C SER A 108 2.80 -0.88 -7.12
N ASP A 109 3.84 -1.56 -7.61
CA ASP A 109 3.84 -2.00 -9.01
C ASP A 109 2.85 -3.15 -9.19
N ASP A 110 2.12 -3.15 -10.30
CA ASP A 110 1.04 -4.11 -10.51
C ASP A 110 1.55 -5.53 -10.71
N VAL A 111 0.99 -6.46 -9.95
CA VAL A 111 1.21 -7.89 -10.07
C VAL A 111 0.26 -8.48 -11.10
N ALA A 112 0.83 -9.15 -12.10
CA ALA A 112 0.10 -9.84 -13.15
C ALA A 112 0.32 -11.36 -13.17
N ALA A 113 1.21 -11.89 -12.33
CA ALA A 113 1.60 -13.30 -12.36
C ALA A 113 1.55 -13.96 -10.96
N LYS A 114 1.41 -15.29 -10.95
CA LYS A 114 1.28 -16.09 -9.71
C LYS A 114 2.58 -16.13 -8.92
N GLU A 115 3.68 -15.96 -9.63
CA GLU A 115 5.04 -15.99 -9.13
C GLU A 115 5.23 -14.96 -8.01
N GLN A 116 4.77 -13.71 -8.19
CA GLN A 116 4.89 -12.68 -7.15
C GLN A 116 4.03 -12.97 -5.91
N ILE A 117 2.87 -13.62 -6.09
CA ILE A 117 2.01 -14.01 -4.96
C ILE A 117 2.71 -15.09 -4.11
N ASN A 118 3.29 -16.09 -4.78
CA ASN A 118 4.08 -17.14 -4.12
C ASN A 118 5.37 -16.58 -3.50
N GLN A 119 6.01 -15.60 -4.14
CA GLN A 119 7.14 -14.88 -3.57
C GLN A 119 6.75 -14.18 -2.27
N ALA A 120 5.59 -13.53 -2.20
CA ALA A 120 5.11 -12.92 -0.97
C ALA A 120 4.86 -13.93 0.15
N ALA A 121 4.23 -15.07 -0.16
CA ALA A 121 4.01 -16.14 0.81
C ALA A 121 5.34 -16.75 1.33
N THR A 122 6.31 -16.95 0.43
CA THR A 122 7.64 -17.46 0.77
C THR A 122 8.42 -16.45 1.60
N LEU A 123 8.47 -15.20 1.15
CA LEU A 123 9.14 -14.10 1.84
C LEU A 123 8.58 -13.92 3.25
N ARG A 124 7.26 -14.02 3.43
CA ARG A 124 6.65 -13.99 4.76
C ARG A 124 7.22 -15.07 5.67
N SER A 125 7.29 -16.31 5.18
CA SER A 125 7.83 -17.44 5.94
C SER A 125 9.30 -17.23 6.29
N GLU A 126 10.09 -16.70 5.36
CA GLU A 126 11.49 -16.36 5.59
C GLU A 126 11.69 -15.26 6.64
N LEU A 127 10.87 -14.19 6.61
CA LEU A 127 10.94 -13.10 7.58
C LEU A 127 10.60 -13.59 8.99
N ILE A 128 9.61 -14.48 9.12
CA ILE A 128 9.27 -15.13 10.39
C ILE A 128 10.42 -16.01 10.86
N ALA A 129 10.92 -16.90 10.01
CA ALA A 129 11.94 -17.88 10.39
C ALA A 129 13.27 -17.21 10.76
N LYS A 130 13.67 -16.16 10.05
CA LYS A 130 14.98 -15.52 10.23
C LYS A 130 14.97 -14.41 11.28
N TYR A 131 13.90 -13.62 11.35
CA TYR A 131 13.85 -12.42 12.18
C TYR A 131 12.74 -12.44 13.24
N GLY A 132 11.86 -13.45 13.24
CA GLY A 132 10.69 -13.48 14.12
C GLY A 132 9.66 -12.40 13.78
N ARG A 133 9.71 -11.83 12.57
CA ARG A 133 8.86 -10.69 12.17
C ARG A 133 7.60 -11.17 11.47
N TRP A 134 6.45 -10.76 12.00
CA TRP A 134 5.14 -11.09 11.44
C TRP A 134 4.71 -9.97 10.51
N VAL A 135 4.74 -10.25 9.21
CA VAL A 135 4.45 -9.26 8.16
C VAL A 135 3.30 -9.74 7.29
N TRP A 136 2.43 -8.82 6.90
CA TRP A 136 1.40 -9.03 5.87
C TRP A 136 1.71 -8.22 4.61
N PHE A 137 1.14 -8.61 3.48
CA PHE A 137 1.43 -8.02 2.16
C PHE A 137 0.15 -7.52 1.51
N ILE A 138 0.22 -6.33 0.92
CA ILE A 138 -0.71 -5.85 -0.09
C ILE A 138 0.04 -5.88 -1.42
N LEU A 139 -0.49 -6.62 -2.38
CA LEU A 139 -0.01 -6.63 -3.75
C LEU A 139 -1.04 -5.91 -4.60
N ALA A 140 -0.63 -4.80 -5.22
CA ALA A 140 -1.46 -4.14 -6.22
C ALA A 140 -1.68 -5.08 -7.40
N VAL A 141 -2.91 -5.18 -7.89
CA VAL A 141 -3.23 -5.90 -9.13
C VAL A 141 -3.96 -4.96 -10.08
N GLN A 142 -3.72 -5.17 -11.38
CA GLN A 142 -4.29 -4.33 -12.42
C GLN A 142 -5.82 -4.36 -12.36
N GLY A 143 -6.46 -3.19 -12.54
CA GLY A 143 -7.88 -3.07 -12.81
C GLY A 143 -8.29 -3.63 -14.18
N MET A 144 -9.50 -3.32 -14.61
CA MET A 144 -10.01 -3.70 -15.94
C MET A 144 -9.15 -3.07 -17.04
N GLN A 145 -8.82 -3.85 -18.07
CA GLN A 145 -8.06 -3.37 -19.24
C GLN A 145 -8.98 -2.78 -20.32
N GLU A 146 -8.42 -2.00 -21.25
CA GLU A 146 -9.19 -1.24 -22.27
C GLU A 146 -10.13 -2.09 -23.13
N ASP A 147 -9.76 -3.34 -23.42
CA ASP A 147 -10.58 -4.29 -24.21
C ASP A 147 -11.15 -5.44 -23.36
N GLU A 148 -11.21 -5.27 -22.04
CA GLU A 148 -11.63 -6.31 -21.10
C GLU A 148 -13.03 -6.02 -20.53
N SER A 149 -13.96 -6.98 -20.70
CA SER A 149 -15.28 -6.91 -20.06
C SER A 149 -15.18 -7.16 -18.56
N GLN A 150 -16.19 -6.74 -17.78
CA GLN A 150 -16.23 -7.04 -16.33
C GLN A 150 -16.15 -8.55 -16.04
N ALA A 151 -16.79 -9.37 -16.88
CA ALA A 151 -16.79 -10.82 -16.72
C ALA A 151 -15.40 -11.44 -17.00
N ASP A 152 -14.69 -10.93 -18.02
CA ASP A 152 -13.34 -11.38 -18.35
C ASP A 152 -12.33 -10.94 -17.28
N TYR A 153 -12.48 -9.73 -16.75
CA TYR A 153 -11.72 -9.23 -15.61
C TYR A 153 -11.85 -10.13 -14.38
N LEU A 154 -13.09 -10.49 -14.00
CA LEU A 154 -13.33 -11.40 -12.88
C LEU A 154 -12.70 -12.76 -13.11
N LYS A 155 -12.73 -13.27 -14.34
CA LYS A 155 -12.08 -14.52 -14.73
C LYS A 155 -10.56 -14.43 -14.65
N ARG A 156 -9.96 -13.33 -15.10
CA ARG A 156 -8.52 -13.08 -15.02
C ARG A 156 -8.04 -13.05 -13.57
N LEU A 157 -8.70 -12.27 -12.70
CA LEU A 157 -8.33 -12.23 -11.28
C LEU A 157 -8.59 -13.55 -10.55
N SER A 158 -9.68 -14.24 -10.85
CA SER A 158 -9.93 -15.57 -10.30
C SER A 158 -8.82 -16.55 -10.71
N THR A 159 -8.38 -16.50 -11.97
CA THR A 159 -7.28 -17.32 -12.48
C THR A 159 -5.96 -16.97 -11.80
N LEU A 160 -5.69 -15.68 -11.57
CA LEU A 160 -4.50 -15.18 -10.90
C LEU A 160 -4.38 -15.74 -9.47
N GLN A 161 -5.46 -15.73 -8.69
CA GLN A 161 -5.45 -16.27 -7.31
C GLN A 161 -5.57 -17.80 -7.24
N GLN A 162 -6.10 -18.45 -8.28
CA GLN A 162 -6.47 -19.86 -8.24
C GLN A 162 -5.34 -20.77 -7.74
N GLY A 163 -5.63 -21.55 -6.70
CA GLY A 163 -4.69 -22.51 -6.10
C GLY A 163 -3.73 -21.91 -5.07
N ILE A 164 -3.81 -20.61 -4.79
CA ILE A 164 -2.98 -19.94 -3.77
C ILE A 164 -3.89 -19.47 -2.63
N ALA A 165 -3.59 -19.92 -1.41
CA ALA A 165 -4.33 -19.59 -0.21
C ALA A 165 -3.37 -19.15 0.91
N GLU A 166 -2.83 -17.93 0.79
CA GLU A 166 -2.04 -17.31 1.86
C GLU A 166 -2.86 -16.20 2.53
N LYS A 167 -3.15 -16.38 3.82
CA LYS A 167 -4.03 -15.49 4.61
C LYS A 167 -3.45 -14.10 4.84
N ALA A 168 -2.13 -13.95 4.72
CA ALA A 168 -1.43 -12.69 4.95
C ALA A 168 -1.02 -11.98 3.66
N VAL A 169 -1.49 -12.43 2.50
CA VAL A 169 -1.26 -11.77 1.20
C VAL A 169 -2.61 -11.32 0.66
N GLN A 170 -2.77 -10.02 0.46
CA GLN A 170 -3.98 -9.38 -0.04
C GLN A 170 -3.72 -8.91 -1.47
N LEU A 171 -4.56 -9.34 -2.42
CA LEU A 171 -4.54 -8.80 -3.78
C LEU A 171 -5.53 -7.65 -3.84
N VAL A 172 -5.06 -6.44 -4.12
CA VAL A 172 -5.89 -5.23 -4.11
C VAL A 172 -5.96 -4.64 -5.51
N PRO A 173 -7.12 -4.68 -6.17
CA PRO A 173 -7.26 -4.19 -7.53
C PRO A 173 -7.30 -2.67 -7.60
N ARG A 174 -6.74 -2.12 -8.68
CA ARG A 174 -6.80 -0.69 -9.03
C ARG A 174 -7.95 -0.40 -9.99
N LEU A 175 -9.20 -0.38 -9.51
CA LEU A 175 -10.37 -0.04 -10.32
C LEU A 175 -10.53 1.49 -10.49
N TRP A 176 -10.31 2.25 -9.43
CA TRP A 176 -10.26 3.71 -9.40
C TRP A 176 -8.83 4.25 -9.46
N GLY A 177 -7.84 3.45 -9.06
CA GLY A 177 -6.42 3.70 -9.28
C GLY A 177 -5.55 3.49 -8.04
N ASN A 178 -5.97 3.99 -6.87
CA ASN A 178 -5.14 4.10 -5.67
C ASN A 178 -5.61 3.23 -4.49
N GLU A 179 -6.49 2.26 -4.73
CA GLU A 179 -7.05 1.40 -3.69
C GLU A 179 -6.01 0.70 -2.81
N PRO A 180 -4.86 0.20 -3.32
CA PRO A 180 -3.80 -0.36 -2.47
C PRO A 180 -3.34 0.64 -1.41
N GLY A 181 -3.10 1.89 -1.81
CA GLY A 181 -2.78 2.99 -0.89
C GLY A 181 -3.90 3.33 0.08
N VAL A 182 -5.14 3.45 -0.40
CA VAL A 182 -6.31 3.73 0.45
C VAL A 182 -6.47 2.68 1.55
N LEU A 183 -6.42 1.39 1.19
CA LEU A 183 -6.51 0.29 2.15
C LEU A 183 -5.34 0.32 3.13
N ALA A 184 -4.12 0.51 2.63
CA ALA A 184 -2.91 0.60 3.45
C ALA A 184 -3.03 1.72 4.50
N GLY A 185 -3.47 2.92 4.09
CA GLY A 185 -3.72 4.03 5.01
C GLY A 185 -4.78 3.70 6.05
N ARG A 186 -5.91 3.10 5.64
CA ARG A 186 -6.99 2.74 6.56
C ARG A 186 -6.57 1.73 7.62
N LEU A 187 -5.72 0.76 7.26
CA LEU A 187 -5.16 -0.19 8.22
C LEU A 187 -4.23 0.49 9.24
N CYS A 188 -3.61 1.61 8.88
CA CYS A 188 -2.81 2.42 9.78
C CYS A 188 -3.62 3.37 10.68
N ASN A 189 -4.93 3.48 10.49
CA ASN A 189 -5.74 4.48 11.18
C ASN A 189 -5.98 4.11 12.65
N ARG A 190 -5.49 4.95 13.57
CA ARG A 190 -5.56 4.72 15.03
C ARG A 190 -6.98 4.83 15.60
N ALA A 191 -7.96 5.33 14.86
CA ALA A 191 -9.35 5.40 15.31
C ALA A 191 -10.05 4.02 15.41
N VAL A 192 -9.44 3.01 14.79
CA VAL A 192 -9.90 1.63 14.71
C VAL A 192 -8.77 0.67 15.10
N THR A 193 -9.15 -0.51 15.62
CA THR A 193 -8.19 -1.58 15.93
C THR A 193 -8.07 -2.54 14.74
N ILE A 194 -7.07 -3.43 14.75
CA ILE A 194 -6.94 -4.48 13.74
C ILE A 194 -8.18 -5.41 13.71
N ALA A 195 -8.89 -5.54 14.83
CA ALA A 195 -10.14 -6.31 14.92
C ALA A 195 -11.35 -5.57 14.30
N ASP A 196 -11.23 -4.25 14.10
CA ASP A 196 -12.24 -3.45 13.44
C ASP A 196 -11.96 -3.43 11.93
N SER A 197 -12.86 -4.02 11.15
CA SER A 197 -12.72 -4.01 9.70
C SER A 197 -12.46 -2.59 9.17
N PRO A 198 -11.46 -2.40 8.28
CA PRO A 198 -11.17 -1.14 7.61
C PRO A 198 -12.21 -0.80 6.54
N ALA A 199 -13.44 -1.32 6.63
CA ALA A 199 -14.59 -0.86 5.85
C ALA A 199 -15.62 -0.10 6.71
N ARG A 200 -15.40 0.04 8.04
CA ARG A 200 -16.37 0.69 8.93
C ARG A 200 -16.49 2.21 8.71
N VAL A 201 -17.66 2.75 9.05
CA VAL A 201 -18.05 4.18 9.02
C VAL A 201 -17.15 5.08 9.89
N LYS A 202 -16.50 4.52 10.92
CA LYS A 202 -15.79 5.29 11.95
C LYS A 202 -14.57 6.07 11.45
N THR A 203 -13.94 5.64 10.36
CA THR A 203 -12.79 6.34 9.75
C THR A 203 -13.21 7.26 8.61
N GLY A 204 -14.52 7.47 8.39
CA GLY A 204 -15.03 8.36 7.35
C GLY A 204 -15.00 7.78 5.93
N PRO A 205 -15.23 8.63 4.91
CA PRO A 205 -15.21 8.23 3.50
C PRO A 205 -13.81 7.86 3.02
N LEU A 206 -13.72 7.09 1.93
CA LEU A 206 -12.46 6.81 1.25
C LEU A 206 -12.01 8.08 0.52
N LEU A 207 -10.76 8.48 0.73
CA LEU A 207 -10.18 9.68 0.11
C LEU A 207 -9.12 9.31 -0.92
N ASN A 208 -9.03 10.10 -1.99
CA ASN A 208 -7.99 9.97 -3.01
C ASN A 208 -7.93 8.58 -3.68
N LEU A 209 -9.09 8.04 -4.09
CA LEU A 209 -9.22 6.74 -4.76
C LEU A 209 -8.57 6.69 -6.16
N GLY A 210 -8.29 7.84 -6.78
CA GLY A 210 -7.65 7.96 -8.10
C GLY A 210 -8.58 8.46 -9.20
N SER A 211 -9.89 8.24 -9.05
CA SER A 211 -10.94 8.76 -9.92
C SER A 211 -12.18 9.09 -9.09
N ASP A 212 -12.93 10.12 -9.49
CA ASP A 212 -14.24 10.45 -8.92
C ASP A 212 -15.40 9.78 -9.70
N GLU A 213 -15.11 9.30 -10.90
CA GLU A 213 -16.07 8.63 -11.78
C GLU A 213 -16.12 7.12 -11.53
N LEU A 214 -17.29 6.52 -11.76
CA LEU A 214 -17.43 5.07 -11.72
C LEU A 214 -16.58 4.41 -12.84
N PRO A 215 -15.81 3.35 -12.54
CA PRO A 215 -15.02 2.63 -13.52
C PRO A 215 -15.92 2.08 -14.60
N LYS A 216 -15.42 2.09 -15.83
CA LYS A 216 -16.07 1.46 -16.98
C LYS A 216 -15.21 0.31 -17.44
N ASP A 217 -15.85 -0.75 -17.91
CA ASP A 217 -15.15 -1.83 -18.59
C ASP A 217 -14.81 -1.45 -20.04
N GLY A 218 -14.13 -2.33 -20.76
CA GLY A 218 -13.77 -2.11 -22.17
C GLY A 218 -14.96 -2.00 -23.13
N ALA A 219 -16.15 -2.41 -22.71
CA ALA A 219 -17.40 -2.22 -23.46
C ALA A 219 -18.12 -0.92 -23.08
N GLY A 220 -17.57 -0.11 -22.18
CA GLY A 220 -18.15 1.13 -21.67
C GLY A 220 -19.26 0.92 -20.63
N ALA A 221 -19.44 -0.30 -20.13
CA ALA A 221 -20.40 -0.60 -19.07
C ALA A 221 -19.83 -0.17 -17.72
N THR A 222 -20.61 0.64 -17.00
CA THR A 222 -20.27 1.11 -15.66
C THR A 222 -20.32 -0.02 -14.63
N LEU A 223 -19.38 -0.01 -13.69
CA LEU A 223 -19.32 -0.93 -12.54
C LEU A 223 -20.38 -0.61 -11.47
#